data_AF-A0A6I1FE14-F1
#
_entry.id   AF-A0A6I1FE14-F1
#
_cell.length_a   1.000
_cell.length_b   1.000
_cell.length_c   1.000
_cell.angle_alpha   90.00
_cell.angle_beta   90.00
_cell.angle_gamma   90.00
#
_symmetry.space_group_name_H-M   'P 1'
#
loop_
_entity.id
_entity.type
_entity.pdbx_description
1 polymer ?
#
loop_
_entity_poly.entity_id
_entity_poly.type
_entity_poly.pdbx_seq_one_letter_code
_entity_poly.pdbx_strand_id
1 'polypeptide(L)'
;MTKSIFPESYFIDGTLQKILLKLIEKKKKFDYLKSRHILMLWVTIFFTSLYFMYIYKHIAMPYSYSFASMFSAYVSHIFNLYALIIVIGSFGFVNVLKQKREKAEKEYHELRCEIIDKSKDLITNSDTWENRHEIYNVLKNQYDINLFHQAK
;
A
#
# COMPACT_ATOMS: atom_id res chain seq x y z
N MET A 1 -9.19 -26.11 -3.18
CA MET A 1 -10.22 -26.03 -2.12
C MET A 1 -10.38 -24.57 -1.71
N THR A 2 -11.30 -23.86 -2.34
CA THR A 2 -11.69 -22.48 -2.01
C THR A 2 -12.45 -22.51 -0.70
N LYS A 3 -11.79 -22.16 0.40
CA LYS A 3 -12.45 -21.99 1.71
C LYS A 3 -13.55 -20.95 1.51
N SER A 4 -14.81 -21.34 1.71
CA SER A 4 -15.95 -20.42 1.58
C SER A 4 -15.73 -19.26 2.54
N ILE A 5 -15.50 -18.07 1.99
CA ILE A 5 -15.34 -16.82 2.74
C ILE A 5 -16.69 -16.35 3.30
N PHE A 6 -17.78 -16.81 2.69
CA PHE A 6 -19.14 -16.51 3.11
C PHE A 6 -19.72 -17.69 3.90
N PRO A 7 -20.53 -17.45 4.95
CA PRO A 7 -21.25 -18.52 5.64
C PRO A 7 -22.10 -19.30 4.62
N GLU A 8 -22.13 -20.63 4.74
CA GLU A 8 -22.88 -21.56 3.86
C GLU A 8 -24.40 -21.27 3.78
N SER A 9 -24.90 -20.38 4.65
CA SER A 9 -26.31 -19.99 4.73
C SER A 9 -26.76 -19.00 3.64
N TYR A 10 -25.86 -18.50 2.80
CA TYR A 10 -26.21 -17.54 1.73
C TYR A 10 -26.14 -18.21 0.36
N PHE A 11 -27.28 -18.34 -0.31
CA PHE A 11 -27.36 -18.77 -1.71
C PHE A 11 -26.85 -17.62 -2.61
N ILE A 12 -25.53 -17.47 -2.66
CA ILE A 12 -24.85 -16.50 -3.52
C ILE A 12 -24.67 -17.15 -4.88
N ASP A 13 -25.26 -16.54 -5.91
CA ASP A 13 -25.03 -16.96 -7.29
C ASP A 13 -23.53 -17.05 -7.58
N GLY A 14 -23.09 -18.10 -8.28
CA GLY A 14 -21.67 -18.37 -8.51
C GLY A 14 -20.93 -17.19 -9.19
N THR A 15 -21.66 -16.34 -9.89
CA THR A 15 -21.15 -15.09 -10.49
C THR A 15 -20.84 -14.04 -9.44
N LEU A 16 -21.75 -13.80 -8.50
CA LEU A 16 -21.60 -12.82 -7.41
C LEU A 16 -20.42 -13.21 -6.50
N GLN A 17 -20.27 -14.49 -6.19
CA GLN A 17 -19.15 -14.98 -5.38
C GLN A 17 -17.80 -14.68 -6.05
N LYS A 18 -17.66 -14.93 -7.36
CA LYS A 18 -16.41 -14.66 -8.10
C LYS A 18 -16.07 -13.17 -8.13
N ILE A 19 -17.06 -12.30 -8.28
CA ILE A 19 -16.87 -10.84 -8.28
C ILE A 19 -16.39 -10.37 -6.90
N LEU A 20 -17.02 -10.84 -5.82
CA LEU A 20 -16.63 -10.48 -4.45
C LEU A 20 -15.23 -10.99 -4.09
N LEU A 21 -14.89 -12.22 -4.50
CA LEU A 21 -13.54 -12.77 -4.32
C LEU A 21 -12.49 -11.90 -5.02
N LYS A 22 -12.76 -11.48 -6.26
CA LYS A 22 -11.87 -10.60 -7.02
C LYS A 22 -11.66 -9.24 -6.33
N LEU A 23 -12.71 -8.69 -5.71
CA LEU A 23 -12.62 -7.46 -4.92
C LEU A 23 -11.74 -7.64 -3.68
N ILE A 24 -11.93 -8.73 -2.93
CA ILE A 24 -11.13 -9.08 -1.75
C ILE A 24 -9.65 -9.25 -2.12
N GLU A 25 -9.36 -9.96 -3.22
CA GLU A 25 -8.00 -10.15 -3.72
C GLU A 25 -7.34 -8.81 -4.09
N LYS A 26 -8.08 -7.92 -4.78
CA LYS A 26 -7.59 -6.58 -5.11
C LYS A 26 -7.33 -5.74 -3.86
N LYS A 27 -8.22 -5.78 -2.85
CA LYS A 27 -7.98 -5.09 -1.58
C LYS A 27 -6.73 -5.62 -0.88
N LYS A 28 -6.60 -6.94 -0.74
CA LYS A 28 -5.45 -7.57 -0.08
C LYS A 28 -4.13 -7.19 -0.78
N LYS A 29 -4.14 -7.14 -2.12
CA LYS A 29 -2.98 -6.69 -2.90
C LYS A 29 -2.64 -5.22 -2.62
N PHE A 30 -3.64 -4.35 -2.55
CA PHE A 30 -3.45 -2.94 -2.19
C PHE A 30 -2.90 -2.78 -0.76
N ASP A 31 -3.49 -3.45 0.23
CA ASP A 31 -3.05 -3.36 1.63
C ASP A 31 -1.63 -3.90 1.84
N TYR A 32 -1.27 -4.97 1.12
CA TYR A 32 0.10 -5.49 1.10
C TYR A 32 1.08 -4.45 0.53
N LEU A 33 0.74 -3.82 -0.60
CA LEU A 33 1.59 -2.77 -1.20
C LEU A 33 1.68 -1.54 -0.31
N LYS A 34 0.58 -1.14 0.34
CA LYS A 34 0.53 -0.02 1.30
C LYS A 34 1.44 -0.28 2.49
N SER A 35 1.29 -1.44 3.13
CA SER A 35 2.10 -1.83 4.30
C SER A 35 3.58 -1.93 3.95
N ARG A 36 3.90 -2.54 2.80
CA ARG A 36 5.29 -2.66 2.33
C ARG A 36 5.91 -1.31 2.01
N HIS A 37 5.14 -0.40 1.41
CA HIS A 37 5.60 0.97 1.14
C HIS A 37 5.87 1.74 2.44
N ILE A 38 4.97 1.65 3.43
CA ILE A 38 5.16 2.29 4.74
C ILE A 38 6.39 1.72 5.45
N LEU A 39 6.57 0.40 5.46
CA LEU A 39 7.75 -0.24 6.04
C LEU A 39 9.03 0.23 5.35
N MET A 40 9.06 0.24 4.02
CA MET A 40 10.20 0.73 3.24
C MET A 40 10.52 2.20 3.54
N LEU A 41 9.50 3.06 3.65
CA LEU A 41 9.68 4.45 4.05
C LEU A 41 10.36 4.58 5.41
N TRP A 42 9.86 3.87 6.43
CA TRP A 42 10.45 3.89 7.77
C TRP A 42 11.89 3.40 7.77
N VAL A 43 12.18 2.32 7.03
CA VAL A 43 13.53 1.80 6.87
C VAL A 43 14.43 2.83 6.20
N THR A 44 14.01 3.45 5.10
CA THR A 44 14.80 4.49 4.40
C THR A 44 15.05 5.71 5.30
N ILE A 45 14.05 6.17 6.05
CA ILE A 45 14.20 7.29 7.00
C ILE A 45 15.21 6.93 8.09
N PHE A 46 15.10 5.74 8.69
CA PHE A 46 16.01 5.28 9.73
C PHE A 46 17.46 5.18 9.24
N PHE A 47 17.69 4.54 8.10
CA PHE A 47 19.03 4.45 7.49
C PHE A 47 19.61 5.82 7.12
N THR A 48 18.78 6.70 6.56
CA THR A 48 19.19 8.07 6.22
C THR A 48 19.58 8.83 7.48
N SER A 49 18.79 8.73 8.55
CA SER A 49 19.09 9.37 9.84
C SER A 49 20.41 8.88 10.44
N LEU A 50 20.67 7.58 10.44
CA LEU A 50 21.95 7.02 10.89
C LEU A 50 23.13 7.52 10.05
N TYR A 51 22.95 7.59 8.73
CA TYR A 51 23.98 8.10 7.82
C TYR A 51 24.30 9.58 8.09
N PHE A 52 23.28 10.41 8.32
CA PHE A 52 23.48 11.80 8.73
C PHE A 52 24.18 11.93 10.07
N MET A 53 23.85 11.10 11.07
CA MET A 53 24.56 11.09 12.35
C MET A 53 26.04 10.71 12.19
N TYR A 54 26.34 9.74 11.31
CA TYR A 54 27.72 9.35 10.99
C TYR A 54 28.50 10.51 10.37
N ILE A 55 27.95 11.16 9.34
CA ILE A 55 28.57 12.35 8.73
C ILE A 55 28.77 13.45 9.77
N TYR A 56 27.77 13.68 10.63
CA TYR A 56 27.84 14.72 11.64
C TYR A 56 29.02 14.51 12.61
N LYS A 57 29.20 13.29 13.12
CA LYS A 57 30.30 12.98 14.05
C LYS A 57 31.67 12.95 13.38
N HIS A 58 31.79 12.33 12.21
CA HIS A 58 33.09 12.08 11.58
C HIS A 58 33.58 13.20 10.67
N ILE A 59 32.67 14.03 10.16
CA ILE A 59 32.99 15.08 9.19
C ILE A 59 32.61 16.45 9.76
N ALA A 60 31.36 16.61 10.23
CA ALA A 60 30.88 17.94 10.58
C ALA A 60 31.52 18.51 11.85
N MET A 61 31.70 17.69 12.88
CA MET A 61 32.34 18.08 14.14
C MET A 61 33.85 18.38 14.00
N PRO A 62 34.68 17.54 13.34
CA PRO A 62 36.12 17.82 13.23
C PRO A 62 36.48 18.88 12.17
N TYR A 63 35.70 19.02 11.10
CA TYR A 63 36.00 19.96 10.00
C TYR A 63 35.06 21.17 9.97
N SER A 64 34.42 21.52 11.10
CA SER A 64 33.42 22.60 11.21
C SER A 64 33.91 23.99 10.79
N TYR A 65 35.22 24.19 10.69
CA TYR A 65 35.85 25.47 10.36
C TYR A 65 35.67 25.92 8.91
N SER A 66 35.51 24.99 7.95
CA SER A 66 35.35 25.34 6.53
C SER A 66 34.59 24.27 5.75
N PHE A 67 33.60 24.73 4.97
CA PHE A 67 32.84 23.86 4.08
C PHE A 67 33.72 23.14 3.05
N ALA A 68 34.76 23.80 2.54
CA ALA A 68 35.71 23.19 1.60
C ALA A 68 36.45 22.00 2.23
N SER A 69 36.84 22.13 3.51
CA SER A 69 37.50 21.07 4.26
C SER A 69 36.56 19.90 4.55
N MET A 70 35.30 20.18 4.88
CA MET A 70 34.26 19.14 5.05
C MET A 70 34.03 18.37 3.74
N PHE A 71 33.91 19.07 2.62
CA PHE A 71 33.69 18.44 1.31
C PHE A 71 34.91 17.60 0.89
N SER A 72 36.12 18.10 1.10
CA SER A 72 37.35 17.36 0.81
C SER A 72 37.44 16.07 1.64
N ALA A 73 37.15 16.13 2.94
CA ALA A 73 37.12 14.96 3.82
C ALA A 73 35.96 13.98 3.51
N TYR A 74 34.85 14.48 2.95
CA TYR A 74 33.74 13.65 2.51
C TYR A 74 34.10 12.84 1.27
N VAL A 75 34.66 13.52 0.25
CA VAL A 75 35.00 12.91 -1.06
C VAL A 75 36.26 12.05 -0.97
N SER A 76 37.16 12.29 -0.01
CA SER A 76 38.36 11.48 0.20
C SER A 76 38.06 10.01 0.52
N HIS A 77 36.88 9.73 1.08
CA HIS A 77 36.43 8.37 1.37
C HIS A 77 35.34 7.94 0.39
N ILE A 78 35.71 7.04 -0.55
CA ILE A 78 34.81 6.49 -1.57
C ILE A 78 33.53 5.87 -0.97
N PHE A 79 33.59 5.36 0.27
CA PHE A 79 32.44 4.80 0.98
C PHE A 79 31.29 5.81 1.13
N ASN A 80 31.60 7.09 1.36
CA ASN A 80 30.58 8.14 1.48
C ASN A 80 29.87 8.40 0.14
N LEU A 81 30.58 8.28 -0.98
CA LEU A 81 29.99 8.41 -2.31
C LEU A 81 29.04 7.24 -2.62
N TYR A 82 29.42 6.00 -2.29
CA TYR A 82 28.54 4.85 -2.41
C TYR A 82 27.30 4.99 -1.52
N ALA A 83 27.48 5.41 -0.27
CA ALA A 83 26.37 5.63 0.65
C ALA A 83 25.40 6.71 0.14
N LEU A 84 25.91 7.81 -0.44
CA LEU A 84 25.09 8.84 -1.07
C LEU A 84 24.23 8.28 -2.22
N ILE A 85 24.85 7.51 -3.11
CA ILE A 85 24.16 6.88 -4.24
C ILE A 85 23.08 5.91 -3.74
N ILE A 86 23.36 5.13 -2.69
CA ILE A 86 22.38 4.22 -2.08
C ILE A 86 21.21 5.00 -1.47
N VAL A 87 21.46 6.12 -0.79
CA VAL A 87 20.40 6.96 -0.23
C VAL A 87 19.52 7.52 -1.35
N ILE A 88 20.12 8.16 -2.37
CA ILE A 88 19.38 8.72 -3.51
C ILE A 88 18.60 7.62 -4.25
N GLY A 89 19.23 6.47 -4.49
CA GLY A 89 18.60 5.31 -5.11
C GLY A 89 17.44 4.74 -4.29
N SER A 90 17.57 4.72 -2.96
CA SER A 90 16.51 4.28 -2.04
C SER A 90 15.30 5.20 -2.10
N PHE A 91 15.52 6.52 -2.12
CA PHE A 91 14.44 7.50 -2.31
C PHE A 91 13.74 7.31 -3.66
N GLY A 92 14.50 7.10 -4.74
CA GLY A 92 13.94 6.78 -6.06
C GLY A 92 13.11 5.49 -6.05
N PHE A 93 13.61 4.44 -5.40
CA PHE A 93 12.93 3.15 -5.28
C PHE A 93 11.61 3.24 -4.50
N VAL A 94 11.60 3.98 -3.39
CA VAL A 94 10.37 4.27 -2.64
C VAL A 94 9.35 5.00 -3.51
N ASN A 95 9.79 5.95 -4.34
CA ASN A 95 8.89 6.68 -5.24
C ASN A 95 8.28 5.76 -6.32
N VAL A 96 9.04 4.80 -6.84
CA VAL A 96 8.51 3.76 -7.76
C VAL A 96 7.48 2.87 -7.05
N LEU A 97 7.73 2.49 -5.80
CA LEU A 97 6.77 1.73 -4.99
C LEU A 97 5.48 2.54 -4.74
N LYS A 98 5.61 3.85 -4.53
CA LYS A 98 4.46 4.77 -4.39
C LYS A 98 3.57 4.74 -5.64
N GLN A 99 4.16 4.84 -6.84
CA GLN A 99 3.40 4.76 -8.09
C GLN A 99 2.67 3.42 -8.26
N LYS A 100 3.32 2.30 -7.92
CA LYS A 100 2.67 0.97 -7.96
C LYS A 100 1.50 0.87 -6.99
N ARG A 101 1.62 1.47 -5.80
CA ARG A 101 0.55 1.54 -4.81
C ARG A 101 -0.62 2.36 -5.33
N GLU A 102 -0.37 3.55 -5.87
CA GLU A 102 -1.41 4.44 -6.43
C GLU A 102 -2.16 3.78 -7.60
N LYS A 103 -1.46 3.04 -8.45
CA LYS A 103 -2.12 2.25 -9.51
C LYS A 103 -3.04 1.18 -8.94
N ALA A 104 -2.57 0.42 -7.95
CA ALA A 104 -3.39 -0.60 -7.30
C ALA A 104 -4.59 -0.01 -6.54
N GLU A 105 -4.44 1.20 -5.99
CA GLU A 105 -5.50 1.96 -5.33
C GLU A 105 -6.60 2.35 -6.30
N LYS A 106 -6.23 2.95 -7.44
CA LYS A 106 -7.17 3.31 -8.51
C LYS A 106 -7.93 2.09 -9.02
N GLU A 107 -7.21 1.02 -9.34
CA GLU A 107 -7.80 -0.24 -9.81
C GLU A 107 -8.74 -0.89 -8.80
N TYR A 108 -8.47 -0.74 -7.49
CA TYR A 108 -9.37 -1.21 -6.43
C TYR A 108 -10.60 -0.31 -6.31
N HIS A 109 -10.41 0.99 -6.37
CA HIS A 109 -11.49 1.97 -6.27
C HIS A 109 -12.46 1.86 -7.44
N GLU A 110 -11.96 1.76 -8.68
CA GLU A 110 -12.76 1.53 -9.88
C GLU A 110 -13.57 0.23 -9.78
N LEU A 111 -12.94 -0.87 -9.37
CA LEU A 111 -13.62 -2.15 -9.20
C LEU A 111 -14.70 -2.07 -8.11
N ARG A 112 -14.41 -1.37 -7.00
CA ARG A 112 -15.39 -1.15 -5.93
C ARG A 112 -16.60 -0.37 -6.44
N CYS A 113 -16.41 0.67 -7.24
CA CYS A 113 -17.49 1.45 -7.84
C CYS A 113 -18.31 0.62 -8.85
N GLU A 114 -17.63 -0.13 -9.73
CA GLU A 114 -18.31 -1.03 -10.69
C GLU A 114 -19.17 -2.07 -9.97
N ILE A 115 -18.69 -2.62 -8.85
CA ILE A 115 -19.45 -3.57 -8.03
C ILE A 115 -20.64 -2.91 -7.35
N ILE A 116 -20.52 -1.68 -6.85
CA ILE A 116 -21.65 -0.96 -6.26
C ILE A 116 -22.74 -0.71 -7.32
N ASP A 117 -22.38 -0.30 -8.53
CA ASP A 117 -23.36 -0.08 -9.60
C ASP A 117 -23.98 -1.40 -10.06
N LYS A 118 -23.17 -2.43 -10.33
CA LYS A 118 -23.66 -3.76 -10.74
C LYS A 118 -24.36 -4.52 -9.62
N SER A 119 -24.16 -4.17 -8.34
CA SER A 119 -24.81 -4.87 -7.23
C SER A 119 -26.32 -4.80 -7.31
N LYS A 120 -26.89 -3.74 -7.91
CA LYS A 120 -28.33 -3.61 -8.11
C LYS A 120 -28.88 -4.63 -9.11
N ASP A 121 -28.12 -4.95 -10.15
CA ASP A 121 -28.50 -5.91 -11.21
C ASP A 121 -28.08 -7.35 -10.87
N LEU A 122 -27.02 -7.53 -10.08
CA LEU A 122 -26.56 -8.86 -9.66
C LEU A 122 -27.40 -9.43 -8.51
N ILE A 123 -27.99 -8.55 -7.67
CA ILE A 123 -28.82 -8.92 -6.53
C ILE A 123 -30.30 -8.74 -6.94
N THR A 124 -30.70 -9.44 -8.01
CA THR A 124 -32.08 -9.36 -8.56
C THR A 124 -33.02 -10.39 -7.92
N ASN A 125 -32.48 -11.46 -7.30
CA ASN A 125 -33.29 -12.44 -6.59
C ASN A 125 -33.78 -11.86 -5.26
N SER A 126 -35.09 -11.98 -4.98
CA SER A 126 -35.76 -11.47 -3.77
C SER A 126 -35.03 -11.83 -2.48
N ASP A 127 -34.57 -13.08 -2.38
CA ASP A 127 -33.92 -13.63 -1.18
C ASP A 127 -32.51 -13.05 -0.97
N THR A 128 -31.83 -12.64 -2.03
CA THR A 128 -30.47 -12.07 -1.95
C THR A 128 -30.52 -10.56 -1.67
N TRP A 129 -31.62 -9.90 -2.02
CA TRP A 129 -31.83 -8.47 -1.78
C TRP A 129 -32.05 -8.13 -0.30
N GLU A 130 -32.83 -8.96 0.41
CA GLU A 130 -33.02 -8.85 1.86
C GLU A 130 -31.68 -9.02 2.60
N ASN A 131 -30.87 -9.93 2.07
CA ASN A 131 -29.59 -10.39 2.59
C ASN A 131 -28.37 -9.53 2.20
N ARG A 132 -28.54 -8.51 1.34
CA ARG A 132 -27.44 -7.64 0.89
C ARG A 132 -26.74 -6.89 2.03
N HIS A 133 -27.51 -6.53 3.07
CA HIS A 133 -26.98 -5.77 4.20
C HIS A 133 -26.00 -6.60 5.03
N GLU A 134 -26.28 -7.89 5.20
CA GLU A 134 -25.36 -8.81 5.86
C GLU A 134 -24.11 -9.05 5.04
N ILE A 135 -24.22 -9.23 3.71
CA ILE A 135 -23.05 -9.36 2.83
C ILE A 135 -22.15 -8.12 2.95
N TYR A 136 -22.73 -6.92 2.95
CA TYR A 136 -21.97 -5.67 3.11
C TYR A 136 -21.37 -5.53 4.50
N ASN A 137 -22.07 -5.98 5.55
CA ASN A 137 -21.53 -6.01 6.91
C ASN A 137 -20.38 -7.00 7.06
N VAL A 138 -20.45 -8.19 6.45
CA VAL A 138 -19.35 -9.15 6.46
C VAL A 138 -18.12 -8.58 5.74
N LEU A 139 -18.30 -7.97 4.57
CA LEU A 139 -17.22 -7.30 3.82
C LEU A 139 -16.61 -6.13 4.59
N LYS A 140 -17.43 -5.35 5.30
CA LYS A 140 -16.96 -4.26 6.16
C LYS A 140 -16.22 -4.78 7.39
N ASN A 141 -16.75 -5.80 8.08
CA ASN A 141 -16.18 -6.27 9.34
C ASN A 141 -14.93 -7.15 9.13
N GLN A 142 -14.94 -8.06 8.15
CA GLN A 142 -13.83 -8.99 7.92
C GLN A 142 -12.75 -8.43 7.02
N TYR A 143 -13.14 -7.62 6.03
CA TYR A 143 -12.23 -7.13 5.00
C TYR A 143 -12.09 -5.61 5.01
N ASP A 144 -12.80 -4.88 5.87
CA ASP A 144 -12.79 -3.40 5.91
C ASP A 144 -13.18 -2.77 4.56
N ILE A 145 -13.97 -3.49 3.75
CA ILE A 145 -14.48 -3.02 2.46
C ILE A 145 -15.86 -2.41 2.68
N ASN A 146 -15.95 -1.09 2.66
CA ASN A 146 -17.24 -0.42 2.76
C ASN A 146 -17.96 -0.42 1.40
N LEU A 147 -19.06 -1.16 1.23
CA LEU A 147 -19.88 -1.12 0.01
C LEU A 147 -21.15 -0.26 0.16
N PHE A 148 -21.38 0.33 1.34
CA PHE A 148 -22.61 1.09 1.61
C PHE A 148 -22.64 2.44 0.91
N HIS A 149 -21.50 3.01 0.55
CA HIS A 149 -21.39 4.34 -0.05
C HIS A 149 -20.42 4.30 -1.23
N GLN A 150 -20.93 4.69 -2.40
CA GLN A 150 -20.09 5.14 -3.52
C GLN A 150 -19.46 6.45 -3.05
N ALA A 151 -18.16 6.42 -2.75
CA ALA A 151 -17.46 7.66 -2.41
C ALA A 151 -17.46 8.53 -3.68
N LYS A 152 -18.07 9.72 -3.56
CA LYS A 152 -18.12 10.73 -4.61
C LYS A 152 -16.83 11.54 -4.62
#